data_AF-A0A6A4HKK7-F1
#
_entry.id   AF-A0A6A4HKK7-F1
#
_cell.length_a   1.000
_cell.length_b   1.000
_cell.length_c   1.000
_cell.angle_alpha   90.00
_cell.angle_beta   90.00
_cell.angle_gamma   90.00
#
_symmetry.space_group_name_H-M   'P 1'
#
loop_
_entity.id
_entity.type
_entity.pdbx_description
1 polymer ?
#
loop_
_entity_poly.entity_id
_entity_poly.type
_entity_poly.pdbx_seq_one_letter_code
_entity_poly.pdbx_strand_id
1 'polypeptide(L)'
;MPPFQHKFIPETDQNNSQVTPPHRVHFDNHNALPANTTTTLDQNARNTMDAAVSDKTRHRKLQYAAEFLTWAGGQGLTKEDVLPPSEATLCNFTVSFTGKLAGGTAKAKVSVVKSWVQRRGLAWEGGNNLRNVLNGVERKAPPSSFRDQRPPVKKEHLSILFDELDLSGSCGFDHAMAAVSVGCFYGQLRGGEILPQSSDPADFNPSSLPTVKDLKAPNANGDRKLRLPKTKTKQSRGEEVVYSAGSLAVLK
;
A
#
# COMPACT_ATOMS: atom_id res chain seq x y z
N MET A 1 -16.46 24.03 -7.36
CA MET A 1 -16.05 22.99 -6.39
C MET A 1 -15.17 23.63 -5.33
N PRO A 2 -15.53 23.63 -4.04
CA PRO A 2 -14.71 24.28 -3.02
C PRO A 2 -13.62 23.32 -2.45
N PRO A 3 -12.44 23.83 -2.08
CA PRO A 3 -11.36 23.05 -1.50
C PRO A 3 -11.54 22.94 0.02
N PHE A 4 -11.74 21.73 0.55
CA PHE A 4 -11.71 21.50 1.99
C PHE A 4 -10.27 21.25 2.46
N GLN A 5 -9.59 22.32 2.85
CA GLN A 5 -8.51 22.26 3.83
C GLN A 5 -9.13 22.44 5.21
N HIS A 6 -9.16 21.39 6.04
CA HIS A 6 -9.32 21.56 7.49
C HIS A 6 -7.96 21.38 8.17
N LYS A 7 -7.39 22.51 8.58
CA LYS A 7 -6.39 22.60 9.63
C LYS A 7 -7.04 22.11 10.93
N PHE A 8 -6.49 21.05 11.53
CA PHE A 8 -6.77 20.74 12.92
C PHE A 8 -5.97 21.74 13.77
N ILE A 9 -6.68 22.63 14.46
CA ILE A 9 -6.14 23.41 15.57
C ILE A 9 -6.41 22.58 16.82
N PRO A 10 -5.41 22.11 17.58
CA PRO A 10 -5.65 21.59 18.91
C PRO A 10 -5.85 22.78 19.86
N GLU A 11 -6.99 22.82 20.54
CA GLU A 11 -7.17 23.64 21.74
C GLU A 11 -6.10 23.25 22.78
N THR A 12 -5.36 24.27 23.22
CA THR A 12 -4.43 24.18 24.35
C THR A 12 -5.22 24.13 25.65
N ASP A 13 -5.44 22.92 26.15
CA ASP A 13 -5.59 22.72 27.60
C ASP A 13 -4.20 22.62 28.22
N GLN A 14 -3.85 23.67 28.97
CA GLN A 14 -2.68 23.68 29.83
C GLN A 14 -2.90 22.67 30.96
N ASN A 15 -2.26 21.51 30.88
CA ASN A 15 -1.98 20.73 32.07
C ASN A 15 -0.53 20.24 32.06
N ASN A 16 0.19 20.70 33.07
CA ASN A 16 1.63 20.66 33.22
C ASN A 16 2.07 19.25 33.63
N SER A 17 2.44 18.42 32.65
CA SER A 17 3.16 17.16 32.88
C SER A 17 4.50 17.23 32.15
N GLN A 18 5.59 17.12 32.91
CA GLN A 18 6.95 17.06 32.38
C GLN A 18 7.04 16.05 31.23
N VAL A 19 7.26 16.55 30.02
CA VAL A 19 7.52 15.72 28.84
C VAL A 19 8.98 15.28 28.91
N THR A 20 9.20 14.10 29.46
CA THR A 20 10.47 13.37 29.27
C THR A 20 10.69 13.19 27.77
N PRO A 21 11.91 13.44 27.25
CA PRO A 21 12.19 13.23 25.83
C PRO A 21 11.88 11.78 25.46
N PRO A 22 11.37 11.49 24.25
CA PRO A 22 11.02 10.14 23.85
C PRO A 22 12.28 9.27 23.89
N HIS A 23 12.36 8.37 24.86
CA HIS A 23 13.36 7.32 24.87
C HIS A 23 13.16 6.49 23.60
N ARG A 24 14.16 6.49 22.72
CA ARG A 24 14.15 5.68 21.50
C ARG A 24 14.97 4.43 21.78
N VAL A 25 14.38 3.25 21.58
CA VAL A 25 15.13 1.99 21.63
C VAL A 25 16.11 1.99 20.46
N HIS A 26 17.39 2.25 20.74
CA HIS A 26 18.45 2.23 19.73
C HIS A 26 18.98 0.81 19.59
N PHE A 27 18.85 0.21 18.42
CA PHE A 27 19.57 -1.03 18.10
C PHE A 27 20.88 -0.65 17.42
N ASP A 28 22.00 -0.90 18.09
CA ASP A 28 23.31 -0.81 17.45
C ASP A 28 23.39 -1.90 16.39
N ASN A 29 23.70 -1.52 15.16
CA ASN A 29 23.81 -2.45 14.04
C ASN A 29 25.07 -3.36 14.13
N HIS A 30 25.81 -3.29 15.25
CA HIS A 30 27.14 -3.88 15.43
C HIS A 30 27.34 -4.76 16.67
N ASN A 31 26.32 -5.01 17.50
CA ASN A 31 26.48 -5.97 18.58
C ASN A 31 26.08 -7.37 18.12
N ALA A 32 27.07 -8.07 17.57
CA ALA A 32 27.04 -9.52 17.43
C ALA A 32 26.84 -10.13 18.82
N LEU A 33 25.62 -10.61 19.10
CA LEU A 33 25.43 -11.63 20.12
C LEU A 33 26.29 -12.86 19.74
N PRO A 34 26.84 -13.60 20.71
CA PRO A 34 27.63 -14.80 20.43
C PRO A 34 26.82 -15.74 19.53
N ALA A 35 27.40 -16.02 18.37
CA ALA A 35 26.76 -16.76 17.29
C ALA A 35 26.44 -18.18 17.75
N ASN A 36 25.15 -18.50 17.90
CA ASN A 36 24.69 -19.84 17.60
C ASN A 36 24.77 -20.00 16.08
N THR A 37 25.77 -20.76 15.64
CA THR A 37 26.34 -20.83 14.27
C THR A 37 25.48 -21.56 13.23
N THR A 38 24.15 -21.44 13.20
CA THR A 38 23.37 -22.25 12.22
C THR A 38 22.24 -21.54 11.45
N THR A 39 21.86 -20.30 11.74
CA THR A 39 20.68 -19.71 11.05
C THR A 39 20.80 -18.22 10.71
N THR A 40 22.01 -17.73 10.44
CA THR A 40 22.15 -16.38 9.89
C THR A 40 22.08 -16.44 8.37
N LEU A 41 20.98 -15.94 7.80
CA LEU A 41 20.84 -15.79 6.35
C LEU A 41 21.98 -14.94 5.81
N ASP A 42 22.63 -15.41 4.73
CA ASP A 42 23.67 -14.64 4.04
C ASP A 42 23.09 -13.38 3.38
N GLN A 43 23.98 -12.51 2.89
CA GLN A 43 23.56 -11.24 2.30
C GLN A 43 22.74 -11.41 1.01
N ASN A 44 23.00 -12.47 0.23
CA ASN A 44 22.27 -12.73 -1.01
C ASN A 44 20.84 -13.19 -0.72
N ALA A 45 20.64 -14.03 0.29
CA ALA A 45 19.33 -14.43 0.77
C ALA A 45 18.53 -13.22 1.28
N ARG A 46 19.17 -12.31 2.01
CA ARG A 46 18.54 -11.05 2.46
C ARG A 46 18.13 -10.15 1.29
N ASN A 47 19.04 -9.93 0.34
CA ASN A 47 18.77 -9.14 -0.86
C ASN A 47 17.62 -9.72 -1.68
N THR A 48 17.57 -11.05 -1.80
CA THR A 48 16.51 -11.76 -2.52
C THR A 48 15.16 -11.63 -1.81
N MET A 49 15.13 -11.75 -0.48
CA MET A 49 13.91 -11.50 0.30
C MET A 49 13.44 -10.05 0.21
N ASP A 50 14.36 -9.08 0.18
CA ASP A 50 14.01 -7.67 0.04
C ASP A 50 13.47 -7.36 -1.37
N ALA A 51 13.95 -8.04 -2.40
CA ALA A 51 13.40 -7.96 -3.76
C ALA A 51 11.99 -8.54 -3.90
N ALA A 52 11.52 -9.35 -2.93
CA ALA A 52 10.18 -9.92 -2.93
C ALA A 52 9.08 -8.87 -2.66
N VAL A 53 9.43 -7.65 -2.25
CA VAL A 53 8.48 -6.57 -2.00
C VAL A 53 8.85 -5.31 -2.77
N SER A 54 7.84 -4.53 -3.18
CA SER A 54 8.09 -3.23 -3.81
C SER A 54 8.72 -2.23 -2.85
N ASP A 55 9.44 -1.22 -3.35
CA ASP A 55 10.04 -0.15 -2.53
C ASP A 55 9.03 0.55 -1.64
N LYS A 56 7.84 0.85 -2.16
CA LYS A 56 6.72 1.41 -1.39
C LYS A 56 6.32 0.50 -0.23
N THR A 57 6.30 -0.81 -0.45
CA THR A 57 6.00 -1.79 0.59
C THR A 57 7.14 -1.86 1.60
N ARG A 58 8.40 -1.84 1.16
CA ARG A 58 9.59 -1.81 2.01
C ARG A 58 9.58 -0.58 2.93
N HIS A 59 9.36 0.62 2.37
CA HIS A 59 9.27 1.86 3.14
C HIS A 59 8.16 1.80 4.19
N ARG A 60 6.96 1.32 3.84
CA ARG A 60 5.87 1.12 4.80
C ARG A 60 6.22 0.12 5.90
N LYS A 61 6.91 -0.98 5.56
CA LYS A 61 7.39 -1.94 6.58
C LYS A 61 8.41 -1.28 7.52
N LEU A 62 9.32 -0.47 7.00
CA LEU A 62 10.28 0.28 7.84
C LEU A 62 9.56 1.25 8.78
N GLN A 63 8.57 1.98 8.28
CA GLN A 63 7.76 2.89 9.09
C GLN A 63 7.03 2.15 10.21
N TYR A 64 6.37 1.02 9.92
CA TYR A 64 5.65 0.25 10.93
C TYR A 64 6.58 -0.37 11.98
N ALA A 65 7.78 -0.79 11.58
CA ALA A 65 8.80 -1.23 12.54
C ALA A 65 9.27 -0.07 13.43
N ALA A 66 9.52 1.11 12.85
CA ALA A 66 9.91 2.30 13.61
C ALA A 66 8.83 2.71 14.63
N GLU A 67 7.55 2.65 14.25
CA GLU A 67 6.43 2.93 15.16
C GLU A 67 6.39 1.96 16.36
N PHE A 68 6.67 0.68 16.15
CA PHE A 68 6.78 -0.28 17.25
C PHE A 68 7.92 0.08 18.20
N LEU A 69 9.09 0.46 17.66
CA LEU A 69 10.25 0.86 18.47
C LEU A 69 10.02 2.16 19.24
N THR A 70 9.35 3.14 18.62
CA THR A 70 8.96 4.38 19.28
C THR A 70 7.96 4.12 20.40
N TRP A 71 6.95 3.27 20.16
CA TRP A 71 6.01 2.86 21.20
C TRP A 71 6.73 2.15 22.35
N ALA A 72 7.59 1.17 22.06
CA ALA A 72 8.31 0.40 23.06
C ALA A 72 9.21 1.29 23.94
N GLY A 73 9.91 2.25 23.34
CA GLY A 73 10.71 3.21 24.08
C GLY A 73 9.87 4.13 24.98
N GLY A 74 8.68 4.52 24.53
CA GLY A 74 7.70 5.23 25.36
C GLY A 74 7.10 4.39 26.50
N GLN A 75 7.24 3.05 26.44
CA GLN A 75 6.86 2.14 27.53
C GLN A 75 8.05 1.78 28.44
N GLY A 76 9.25 2.31 28.18
CA GLY A 76 10.46 1.99 28.95
C GLY A 76 10.99 0.57 28.72
N LEU A 77 10.61 -0.10 27.62
CA LEU A 77 11.05 -1.46 27.31
C LEU A 77 12.52 -1.49 26.87
N THR A 78 13.25 -2.52 27.29
CA THR A 78 14.65 -2.73 26.91
C THR A 78 14.78 -3.45 25.56
N LYS A 79 16.02 -3.67 25.09
CA LYS A 79 16.27 -4.40 23.83
C LYS A 79 15.75 -5.83 23.91
N GLU A 80 15.86 -6.45 25.08
CA GLU A 80 15.48 -7.83 25.38
C GLU A 80 13.95 -7.99 25.36
N ASP A 81 13.20 -6.96 25.75
CA ASP A 81 11.73 -6.95 25.72
C ASP A 81 11.14 -6.79 24.30
N VAL A 82 11.95 -6.28 23.36
CA VAL A 82 11.53 -5.85 22.02
C VAL A 82 11.90 -6.89 20.96
N LEU A 83 12.90 -7.74 21.24
CA LEU A 83 13.44 -8.67 20.25
C LEU A 83 13.98 -9.98 20.88
N PRO A 84 13.20 -11.08 20.85
CA PRO A 84 11.81 -11.16 20.40
C PRO A 84 10.84 -10.57 21.46
N PRO A 85 9.78 -9.87 21.04
CA PRO A 85 8.80 -9.36 21.99
C PRO A 85 7.92 -10.49 22.52
N SER A 86 7.64 -10.46 23.82
CA SER A 86 6.67 -11.39 24.44
C SER A 86 5.26 -11.21 23.88
N GLU A 87 4.38 -12.21 24.03
CA GLU A 87 2.98 -12.06 23.65
C GLU A 87 2.31 -10.88 24.37
N ALA A 88 2.65 -10.65 25.64
CA ALA A 88 2.14 -9.53 26.43
C ALA A 88 2.56 -8.18 25.84
N THR A 89 3.84 -8.03 25.44
CA THR A 89 4.35 -6.85 24.73
C THR A 89 3.59 -6.61 23.44
N LEU A 90 3.36 -7.66 22.64
CA LEU A 90 2.60 -7.59 21.40
C LEU A 90 1.13 -7.21 21.62
N CYS A 91 0.51 -7.73 22.68
CA CYS A 91 -0.85 -7.37 23.08
C CYS A 91 -0.92 -5.89 23.47
N ASN A 92 -0.02 -5.40 24.31
CA ASN A 92 0.01 -4.00 24.74
C ASN A 92 0.23 -3.04 23.57
N PHE A 93 1.13 -3.40 22.65
CA PHE A 93 1.32 -2.64 21.41
C PHE A 93 0.02 -2.59 20.59
N THR A 94 -0.67 -3.73 20.46
CA THR A 94 -1.92 -3.82 19.72
C THR A 94 -3.05 -3.02 20.39
N VAL A 95 -3.13 -3.04 21.72
CA VAL A 95 -4.12 -2.27 22.50
C VAL A 95 -3.97 -0.77 22.25
N SER A 96 -2.75 -0.27 22.02
CA SER A 96 -2.51 1.15 21.72
C SER A 96 -3.28 1.69 20.50
N PHE A 97 -3.75 0.80 19.61
CA PHE A 97 -4.54 1.10 18.42
C PHE A 97 -6.06 1.11 18.63
N THR A 98 -6.52 0.66 19.78
CA THR A 98 -7.95 0.52 20.10
C THR A 98 -8.64 1.88 19.97
N GLY A 99 -9.77 1.94 19.23
CA GLY A 99 -10.50 3.20 19.00
C GLY A 99 -9.80 4.17 18.05
N LYS A 100 -8.62 3.84 17.52
CA LYS A 100 -7.82 4.74 16.66
C LYS A 100 -7.63 4.24 15.24
N LEU A 101 -7.48 2.92 15.06
CA LEU A 101 -7.17 2.32 13.75
C LEU A 101 -8.21 1.28 13.33
N ALA A 102 -8.39 1.14 12.01
CA ALA A 102 -9.04 -0.03 11.43
C ALA A 102 -8.28 -1.32 11.79
N GLY A 103 -9.01 -2.41 12.05
CA GLY A 103 -8.43 -3.72 12.40
C GLY A 103 -7.42 -4.23 11.37
N GLY A 104 -7.68 -4.02 10.07
CA GLY A 104 -6.75 -4.36 9.00
C GLY A 104 -5.39 -3.64 9.11
N THR A 105 -5.39 -2.37 9.53
CA THR A 105 -4.17 -1.59 9.73
C THR A 105 -3.38 -2.09 10.94
N ALA A 106 -4.06 -2.38 12.06
CA ALA A 106 -3.43 -2.94 13.25
C ALA A 106 -2.78 -4.31 12.95
N LYS A 107 -3.51 -5.22 12.28
CA LYS A 107 -2.98 -6.52 11.82
C LYS A 107 -1.74 -6.34 10.94
N ALA A 108 -1.75 -5.36 10.03
CA ALA A 108 -0.61 -5.08 9.16
C ALA A 108 0.63 -4.59 9.94
N LYS A 109 0.46 -3.74 10.96
CA LYS A 109 1.56 -3.29 11.83
C LYS A 109 2.18 -4.45 12.61
N VAL A 110 1.34 -5.28 13.25
CA VAL A 110 1.82 -6.48 13.98
C VAL A 110 2.50 -7.49 13.05
N SER A 111 1.98 -7.68 11.83
CA SER A 111 2.61 -8.54 10.82
C SER A 111 4.02 -8.07 10.42
N VAL A 112 4.27 -6.76 10.44
CA VAL A 112 5.62 -6.21 10.22
C VAL A 112 6.56 -6.55 11.38
N VAL A 113 6.10 -6.42 12.64
CA VAL A 113 6.88 -6.84 13.81
C VAL A 113 7.22 -8.33 13.71
N LYS A 114 6.25 -9.18 13.37
CA LYS A 114 6.48 -10.61 13.11
C LYS A 114 7.55 -10.84 12.04
N SER A 115 7.42 -10.17 10.89
CA SER A 115 8.39 -10.30 9.79
C SER A 115 9.78 -9.78 10.17
N TRP A 116 9.87 -8.81 11.08
CA TRP A 116 11.12 -8.26 11.58
C TRP A 116 11.83 -9.24 12.52
N VAL A 117 11.09 -9.85 13.46
CA VAL A 117 11.58 -10.90 14.36
C VAL A 117 12.05 -12.13 13.58
N GLN A 118 11.21 -12.64 12.68
CA GLN A 118 11.51 -13.85 11.90
C GLN A 118 12.70 -13.67 10.95
N ARG A 119 12.90 -12.47 10.38
CA ARG A 119 14.07 -12.17 9.53
C ARG A 119 15.40 -12.24 10.28
N ARG A 120 15.38 -12.19 11.62
CA ARG A 120 16.55 -12.34 12.49
C ARG A 120 16.71 -13.76 13.03
N GLY A 121 15.93 -14.72 12.53
CA GLY A 121 15.97 -16.12 12.97
C GLY A 121 15.39 -16.36 14.36
N LEU A 122 14.63 -15.40 14.90
CA LEU A 122 14.04 -15.50 16.24
C LEU A 122 12.62 -16.07 16.18
N ALA A 123 12.23 -16.75 17.26
CA ALA A 123 10.89 -17.30 17.42
C ALA A 123 9.84 -16.19 17.51
N TRP A 124 8.66 -16.45 16.95
CA TRP A 124 7.51 -15.55 17.05
C TRP A 124 6.63 -15.98 18.21
N GLU A 125 6.53 -15.15 19.25
CA GLU A 125 5.78 -15.44 20.47
C GLU A 125 4.29 -15.03 20.42
N GLY A 126 3.77 -14.58 19.28
CA GLY A 126 2.36 -14.17 19.19
C GLY A 126 1.42 -15.36 19.05
N GLY A 127 0.47 -15.50 19.98
CA GLY A 127 -0.48 -16.62 20.08
C GLY A 127 -1.96 -16.20 20.13
N ASN A 128 -2.75 -16.91 20.95
CA ASN A 128 -4.20 -16.73 21.03
C ASN A 128 -4.61 -15.40 21.67
N ASN A 129 -3.86 -14.89 22.65
CA ASN A 129 -4.19 -13.62 23.29
C ASN A 129 -4.03 -12.48 22.30
N LEU A 130 -2.94 -12.48 21.52
CA LEU A 130 -2.73 -11.49 20.48
C LEU A 130 -3.85 -11.51 19.43
N ARG A 131 -4.29 -12.71 19.02
CA ARG A 131 -5.43 -12.86 18.10
C ARG A 131 -6.71 -12.28 18.69
N ASN A 132 -6.99 -12.55 19.97
CA ASN A 132 -8.18 -12.02 20.65
C ASN A 132 -8.13 -10.50 20.78
N VAL A 133 -6.97 -9.93 21.12
CA VAL A 133 -6.76 -8.47 21.19
C VAL A 133 -6.96 -7.83 19.81
N LEU A 134 -6.42 -8.42 18.74
CA LEU A 134 -6.63 -7.93 17.37
C LEU A 134 -8.11 -7.94 16.97
N ASN A 135 -8.86 -8.98 17.34
CA ASN A 135 -10.31 -9.03 17.14
C ASN A 135 -11.04 -7.96 17.97
N GLY A 136 -10.56 -7.68 19.19
CA GLY A 136 -11.04 -6.59 20.03
C GLY A 136 -10.82 -5.21 19.39
N VAL A 137 -9.62 -4.96 18.85
CA VAL A 137 -9.29 -3.72 18.12
C VAL A 137 -10.20 -3.55 16.91
N GLU A 138 -10.44 -4.61 16.15
CA GLU A 138 -11.33 -4.58 14.99
C GLU A 138 -12.77 -4.23 15.36
N ARG A 139 -13.31 -4.82 16.43
CA ARG A 139 -14.66 -4.50 16.93
C ARG A 139 -14.78 -3.09 17.52
N LYS A 140 -13.69 -2.57 18.08
CA LYS A 140 -13.60 -1.21 18.64
C LYS A 140 -13.07 -0.19 17.63
N ALA A 141 -12.92 -0.54 16.35
CA ALA A 141 -12.48 0.40 15.34
C ALA A 141 -13.54 1.51 15.20
N PRO A 142 -13.15 2.79 15.20
CA PRO A 142 -14.12 3.87 15.12
C PRO A 142 -14.79 3.86 13.74
N PRO A 143 -16.07 4.25 13.61
CA PRO A 143 -16.74 4.33 12.31
C PRO A 143 -15.94 5.15 11.27
N SER A 144 -15.25 6.21 11.71
CA SER A 144 -14.37 7.04 10.89
C SER A 144 -13.15 6.32 10.30
N SER A 145 -12.78 5.15 10.81
CA SER A 145 -11.73 4.30 10.23
C SER A 145 -12.20 3.53 9.01
N PHE A 146 -13.51 3.48 8.76
CA PHE A 146 -14.08 2.87 7.58
C PHE A 146 -14.44 3.96 6.57
N ARG A 147 -14.22 3.67 5.29
CA ARG A 147 -14.69 4.51 4.20
C ARG A 147 -15.95 3.89 3.65
N ASP A 148 -16.96 4.71 3.42
CA ASP A 148 -18.14 4.29 2.69
C ASP A 148 -17.73 3.70 1.35
N GLN A 149 -18.46 2.67 0.94
CA GLN A 149 -18.28 2.08 -0.36
C GLN A 149 -18.55 3.15 -1.41
N ARG A 150 -17.55 3.42 -2.26
CA ARG A 150 -17.72 4.35 -3.36
C ARG A 150 -18.78 3.80 -4.32
N PRO A 151 -19.72 4.62 -4.82
CA PRO A 151 -20.66 4.16 -5.82
C PRO A 151 -19.90 3.65 -7.06
N PRO A 152 -20.44 2.61 -7.74
CA PRO A 152 -19.80 2.11 -8.94
C PRO A 152 -19.79 3.19 -10.03
N VAL A 153 -18.70 3.24 -10.80
CA VAL A 153 -18.72 3.97 -12.07
C VAL A 153 -19.66 3.20 -13.00
N LYS A 154 -20.59 3.91 -13.63
CA LYS A 154 -21.54 3.32 -14.58
C LYS A 154 -21.24 3.80 -15.99
N LYS A 155 -21.87 3.13 -16.96
CA LYS A 155 -21.74 3.46 -18.37
C LYS A 155 -22.23 4.87 -18.69
N GLU A 156 -23.26 5.34 -17.99
CA GLU A 156 -23.80 6.69 -18.17
C GLU A 156 -22.77 7.76 -17.80
N HIS A 157 -21.88 7.49 -16.84
CA HIS A 157 -20.78 8.41 -16.52
C HIS A 157 -19.74 8.48 -17.63
N LEU A 158 -19.51 7.38 -18.37
CA LEU A 158 -18.65 7.40 -19.55
C LEU A 158 -19.31 8.18 -20.69
N SER A 159 -20.62 8.01 -20.91
CA SER A 159 -21.35 8.81 -21.92
C SER A 159 -21.22 10.31 -21.65
N ILE A 160 -21.52 10.75 -20.41
CA ILE A 160 -21.37 12.16 -20.01
C ILE A 160 -19.94 12.66 -20.22
N LEU A 161 -18.94 11.84 -19.88
CA LEU A 161 -17.55 12.22 -20.12
C LEU A 161 -17.29 12.41 -21.62
N PHE A 162 -17.71 11.45 -22.45
CA PHE A 162 -17.44 11.46 -23.89
C PHE A 162 -18.17 12.58 -24.63
N ASP A 163 -19.35 12.98 -24.17
CA ASP A 163 -20.11 14.11 -24.73
C ASP A 163 -19.36 15.45 -24.59
N GLU A 164 -18.44 15.56 -23.62
CA GLU A 164 -17.67 16.77 -23.32
C GLU A 164 -16.23 16.74 -23.87
N LEU A 165 -15.75 15.62 -24.41
CA LEU A 165 -14.38 15.49 -24.92
C LEU A 165 -14.28 15.90 -26.40
N ASP A 166 -13.26 16.70 -26.75
CA ASP A 166 -12.92 16.97 -28.15
C ASP A 166 -12.16 15.77 -28.76
N LEU A 167 -12.94 14.87 -29.36
CA LEU A 167 -12.43 13.69 -30.08
C LEU A 167 -12.28 13.93 -31.60
N SER A 168 -12.29 15.18 -32.07
CA SER A 168 -12.12 15.52 -33.49
C SER A 168 -10.69 15.33 -34.01
N GLY A 169 -9.74 15.10 -33.11
CA GLY A 169 -8.31 14.85 -33.40
C GLY A 169 -7.39 16.03 -33.03
N SER A 170 -7.94 17.17 -32.63
CA SER A 170 -7.17 18.36 -32.22
C SER A 170 -6.67 18.33 -30.78
N CYS A 171 -7.39 17.67 -29.86
CA CYS A 171 -7.06 17.66 -28.44
C CYS A 171 -6.46 16.32 -27.99
N GLY A 172 -5.12 16.24 -27.96
CA GLY A 172 -4.42 15.02 -27.50
C GLY A 172 -4.71 14.64 -26.04
N PHE A 173 -5.01 15.62 -25.18
CA PHE A 173 -5.39 15.40 -23.79
C PHE A 173 -6.74 14.66 -23.68
N ASP A 174 -7.74 15.08 -24.45
CA ASP A 174 -9.06 14.47 -24.44
C ASP A 174 -9.03 13.03 -24.97
N HIS A 175 -8.19 12.77 -25.98
CA HIS A 175 -7.95 11.41 -26.45
C HIS A 175 -7.30 10.52 -25.37
N ALA A 176 -6.35 11.06 -24.60
CA ALA A 176 -5.75 10.34 -23.49
C ALA A 176 -6.78 10.06 -22.38
N MET A 177 -7.62 11.03 -22.05
CA MET A 177 -8.72 10.88 -21.08
C MET A 177 -9.73 9.82 -21.52
N ALA A 178 -10.14 9.83 -22.79
CA ALA A 178 -10.99 8.81 -23.37
C ALA A 178 -10.35 7.41 -23.29
N ALA A 179 -9.10 7.27 -23.73
CA ALA A 179 -8.39 6.00 -23.73
C ALA A 179 -8.23 5.42 -22.32
N VAL A 180 -7.86 6.25 -21.33
CA VAL A 180 -7.69 5.85 -19.93
C VAL A 180 -9.03 5.46 -19.30
N SER A 181 -10.09 6.22 -19.56
CA SER A 181 -11.42 5.96 -19.00
C SER A 181 -12.00 4.65 -19.52
N VAL A 182 -11.90 4.41 -20.82
CA VAL A 182 -12.29 3.14 -21.47
C VAL A 182 -11.43 2.00 -20.97
N GLY A 183 -10.12 2.22 -20.87
CA GLY A 183 -9.17 1.23 -20.36
C GLY A 183 -9.51 0.78 -18.95
N CYS A 184 -9.73 1.72 -18.04
CA CYS A 184 -10.12 1.44 -16.66
C CYS A 184 -11.51 0.77 -16.59
N PHE A 185 -12.50 1.27 -17.32
CA PHE A 185 -13.88 0.81 -17.22
C PHE A 185 -14.09 -0.57 -17.86
N TYR A 186 -13.69 -0.76 -19.12
CA TYR A 186 -13.93 -2.01 -19.83
C TYR A 186 -12.81 -3.04 -19.63
N GLY A 187 -11.58 -2.58 -19.47
CA GLY A 187 -10.44 -3.45 -19.18
C GLY A 187 -10.30 -3.79 -17.70
N GLN A 188 -11.10 -3.17 -16.83
CA GLN A 188 -10.98 -3.28 -15.36
C GLN A 188 -9.54 -2.98 -14.88
N LEU A 189 -8.86 -2.09 -15.62
CA LEU A 189 -7.48 -1.74 -15.37
C LEU A 189 -7.37 -0.85 -14.13
N ARG A 190 -6.28 -1.03 -13.38
CA ARG A 190 -5.94 -0.05 -12.35
C ARG A 190 -5.30 1.16 -13.03
N GLY A 191 -5.66 2.37 -12.61
CA GLY A 191 -5.06 3.59 -13.13
C GLY A 191 -3.52 3.55 -13.09
N GLY A 192 -2.93 3.03 -12.03
CA GLY A 192 -1.47 2.88 -11.91
C GLY A 192 -0.80 1.86 -12.85
N GLU A 193 -1.56 1.18 -13.71
CA GLU A 193 -1.06 0.28 -14.76
C GLU A 193 -1.03 0.98 -16.14
N ILE A 194 -1.73 2.11 -16.29
CA ILE A 194 -1.86 2.84 -17.57
C ILE A 194 -1.58 4.35 -17.46
N LEU A 195 -1.47 4.89 -16.25
CA LEU A 195 -1.12 6.27 -15.97
C LEU A 195 0.23 6.34 -15.23
N PRO A 196 1.07 7.34 -15.56
CA PRO A 196 2.24 7.64 -14.76
C PRO A 196 1.85 8.11 -13.36
N GLN A 197 2.74 7.92 -12.39
CA GLN A 197 2.53 8.41 -11.02
C GLN A 197 2.78 9.91 -10.87
N SER A 198 3.53 10.49 -11.81
CA SER A 198 3.94 11.88 -11.86
C SER A 198 3.30 12.54 -13.08
N SER A 199 3.04 13.84 -12.96
CA SER A 199 2.63 14.68 -14.10
C SER A 199 3.82 15.12 -14.95
N ASP A 200 5.06 14.89 -14.49
CA ASP A 200 6.27 15.18 -15.26
C ASP A 200 6.40 14.18 -16.43
N PRO A 201 6.39 14.64 -17.69
CA PRO A 201 6.56 13.76 -18.85
C PRO A 201 7.89 12.99 -18.86
N ALA A 202 8.94 13.52 -18.20
CA ALA A 202 10.24 12.85 -18.10
C ALA A 202 10.18 11.55 -17.28
N ASP A 203 9.18 11.41 -16.41
CA ASP A 203 8.96 10.21 -15.60
C ASP A 203 8.21 9.09 -16.36
N PHE A 204 7.82 9.33 -17.61
CA PHE A 204 7.20 8.29 -18.43
C PHE A 204 8.22 7.22 -18.81
N ASN A 205 7.94 5.96 -18.42
CA ASN A 205 8.80 4.83 -18.73
C ASN A 205 8.04 3.76 -19.54
N PRO A 206 8.35 3.59 -20.84
CA PRO A 206 7.66 2.64 -21.73
C PRO A 206 7.92 1.16 -21.38
N SER A 207 8.91 0.86 -20.54
CA SER A 207 9.10 -0.50 -20.00
C SER A 207 8.12 -0.84 -18.87
N SER A 208 7.40 0.15 -18.35
CA SER A 208 6.51 0.02 -17.20
C SER A 208 5.06 0.39 -17.50
N LEU A 209 4.83 1.23 -18.51
CA LEU A 209 3.51 1.71 -18.94
C LEU A 209 3.29 1.37 -20.41
N PRO A 210 2.06 1.02 -20.80
CA PRO A 210 1.75 0.69 -22.18
C PRO A 210 1.87 1.91 -23.09
N THR A 211 2.25 1.65 -24.33
CA THR A 211 2.29 2.59 -25.45
C THR A 211 1.27 2.17 -26.51
N VAL A 212 1.10 3.01 -27.54
CA VAL A 212 0.24 2.66 -28.70
C VAL A 212 0.68 1.36 -29.38
N LYS A 213 1.99 1.05 -29.38
CA LYS A 213 2.54 -0.17 -29.98
C LYS A 213 2.11 -1.45 -29.25
N ASP A 214 1.72 -1.31 -27.99
CA ASP A 214 1.25 -2.41 -27.15
C ASP A 214 -0.22 -2.78 -27.42
N LEU A 215 -0.94 -1.97 -28.20
CA LEU A 215 -2.30 -2.25 -28.65
C LEU A 215 -2.27 -3.00 -29.99
N LYS A 216 -2.68 -4.27 -29.98
CA LYS A 216 -2.76 -5.10 -31.19
C LYS A 216 -3.94 -4.68 -32.07
N ALA A 217 -3.79 -4.95 -33.36
CA ALA A 217 -4.86 -4.83 -34.34
C ALA A 217 -6.10 -5.65 -33.93
N PRO A 218 -7.30 -5.23 -34.34
CA PRO A 218 -8.53 -5.97 -34.04
C PRO A 218 -8.50 -7.38 -34.65
N ASN A 219 -9.04 -8.35 -33.93
CA ASN A 219 -9.26 -9.70 -34.45
C ASN A 219 -10.52 -9.75 -35.36
N ALA A 220 -10.88 -10.94 -35.86
CA ALA A 220 -12.07 -11.13 -36.70
C ALA A 220 -13.40 -10.70 -36.03
N ASN A 221 -13.45 -10.69 -34.70
CA ASN A 221 -14.61 -10.25 -33.92
C ASN A 221 -14.58 -8.74 -33.60
N GLY A 222 -13.53 -8.03 -34.02
CA GLY A 222 -13.30 -6.62 -33.71
C GLY A 222 -12.65 -6.37 -32.34
N ASP A 223 -12.32 -7.42 -31.57
CA ASP A 223 -11.70 -7.28 -30.26
C ASP A 223 -10.24 -6.86 -30.40
N ARG A 224 -9.77 -6.02 -29.48
CA ARG A 224 -8.36 -5.60 -29.41
C ARG A 224 -7.70 -6.13 -28.16
N LYS A 225 -6.39 -6.36 -28.23
CA LYS A 225 -5.59 -6.77 -27.07
C LYS A 225 -4.58 -5.69 -26.75
N LEU A 226 -4.56 -5.24 -25.49
CA LEU A 226 -3.53 -4.34 -24.96
C LEU A 226 -2.57 -5.15 -24.10
N ARG A 227 -1.27 -5.05 -24.42
CA ARG A 227 -0.20 -5.58 -23.59
C ARG A 227 0.13 -4.57 -22.49
N LEU A 228 0.02 -4.99 -21.24
CA LEU A 228 0.54 -4.24 -20.10
C LEU A 228 1.96 -4.70 -19.82
N PRO A 229 2.98 -3.82 -19.89
CA PRO A 229 4.37 -4.20 -19.60
C PRO A 229 4.56 -4.62 -18.15
N LYS A 230 3.83 -3.98 -17.23
CA LYS A 230 3.93 -4.23 -15.80
C LYS A 230 2.57 -4.20 -15.12
N THR A 231 2.28 -5.22 -14.32
CA THR A 231 1.12 -5.22 -13.42
C THR A 231 1.55 -5.46 -11.98
N LYS A 232 0.67 -5.16 -11.02
CA LYS A 232 0.97 -5.37 -9.60
C LYS A 232 1.35 -6.82 -9.27
N THR A 233 0.74 -7.79 -9.96
CA THR A 233 0.89 -9.23 -9.67
C THR A 233 1.91 -9.92 -10.56
N LYS A 234 2.01 -9.52 -11.84
CA LYS A 234 2.95 -10.13 -12.79
C LYS A 234 4.27 -9.37 -12.90
N GLN A 235 4.39 -8.19 -12.29
CA GLN A 235 5.58 -7.35 -12.36
C GLN A 235 6.04 -7.24 -13.83
N SER A 236 7.33 -7.35 -14.12
CA SER A 236 7.90 -7.22 -15.47
C SER A 236 7.47 -8.32 -16.47
N ARG A 237 6.79 -9.39 -16.03
CA ARG A 237 6.21 -10.37 -16.95
C ARG A 237 5.03 -9.79 -17.73
N GLY A 238 4.39 -8.76 -17.21
CA GLY A 238 3.24 -8.12 -17.83
C GLY A 238 2.01 -9.02 -17.95
N GLU A 239 0.98 -8.50 -18.61
CA GLU A 239 -0.31 -9.16 -18.81
C GLU A 239 -0.97 -8.66 -20.10
N GLU A 240 -1.93 -9.40 -20.65
CA GLU A 240 -2.75 -8.92 -21.78
C GLU A 240 -4.19 -8.69 -21.32
N VAL A 241 -4.76 -7.58 -21.76
CA VAL A 241 -6.16 -7.23 -21.52
C VAL A 241 -6.90 -7.15 -22.84
N VAL A 242 -8.11 -7.71 -22.87
CA VAL A 242 -8.94 -7.78 -24.08
C VAL A 242 -10.04 -6.73 -23.99
N TYR A 243 -10.14 -5.88 -25.02
CA TYR A 243 -11.25 -4.97 -25.23
C TYR A 243 -12.17 -5.55 -26.28
N SER A 244 -13.39 -5.93 -25.87
CA SER A 244 -14.37 -6.48 -26.80
C SER A 244 -14.95 -5.41 -27.71
N ALA A 245 -15.28 -5.78 -28.96
CA ALA A 245 -15.86 -4.84 -29.93
C ALA A 245 -17.13 -4.16 -29.42
N GLY A 246 -18.01 -4.90 -28.74
CA GLY A 246 -19.24 -4.37 -28.14
C GLY A 246 -19.01 -3.36 -27.01
N SER A 247 -17.85 -3.41 -26.35
CA SER A 247 -17.45 -2.44 -25.32
C SER A 247 -17.00 -1.10 -25.92
N LEU A 248 -16.41 -1.14 -27.11
CA LEU A 248 -15.93 0.04 -27.83
C LEU A 248 -17.02 0.69 -28.71
N ALA A 249 -18.01 -0.11 -29.13
CA ALA A 249 -19.09 0.34 -30.00
C ALA A 249 -20.09 1.29 -29.32
N VAL A 250 -20.16 1.32 -27.98
CA VAL A 250 -21.12 2.18 -27.26
C VAL A 250 -20.59 3.59 -26.96
N LEU A 251 -19.47 3.94 -27.56
CA LEU A 251 -18.84 5.26 -27.46
C LEU A 251 -19.00 6.04 -28.77
N LYS A 252 -19.93 5.60 -29.63
CA LYS A 252 -20.31 6.23 -30.88
C LYS A 252 -21.74 6.73 -30.81
#